data_AF-N1R688-F1
#
_entry.id   AF-N1R688-F1
#
_cell.length_a   1.000
_cell.length_b   1.000
_cell.length_c   1.000
_cell.angle_alpha   90.00
_cell.angle_beta   90.00
_cell.angle_gamma   90.00
#
_symmetry.space_group_name_H-M   'P 1'
#
loop_
_entity.id
_entity.type
_entity.pdbx_description
1 polymer ?
#
loop_
_entity_poly.entity_id
_entity_poly.type
_entity_poly.pdbx_seq_one_letter_code
_entity_poly.pdbx_strand_id
1 'polypeptide(L)'
;MKSRLCPSGETDVPDETRVFKGVCEPISVQMRRIGEHEMKLIWWYVAAVNENKTVGKCENEFEVEWYGYEEVLEKLTFQNDRELVARAVKLVQSYYP
;
A
#
# COMPACT_ATOMS: atom_id res chain seq x y z
N MET A 1 -10.66 -12.72 0.65
CA MET A 1 -9.75 -12.79 -0.51
C MET A 1 -8.93 -14.08 -0.42
N LYS A 2 -8.58 -14.70 -1.56
CA LYS A 2 -7.71 -15.87 -1.65
C LYS A 2 -6.44 -15.42 -2.39
N SER A 3 -5.27 -15.54 -1.77
CA SER A 3 -4.01 -15.06 -2.36
C SER A 3 -3.01 -16.19 -2.53
N ARG A 4 -2.10 -16.04 -3.50
CA ARG A 4 -0.91 -16.91 -3.64
C ARG A 4 0.31 -16.36 -2.89
N LEU A 5 0.21 -15.16 -2.32
CA LEU A 5 1.25 -14.60 -1.47
C LEU A 5 1.31 -15.40 -0.16
N CYS A 6 2.46 -16.01 0.13
CA CYS A 6 2.69 -16.73 1.37
C CYS A 6 2.72 -15.74 2.54
N PRO A 7 1.80 -15.81 3.51
CA PRO A 7 1.75 -14.88 4.64
C PRO A 7 2.76 -15.22 5.75
N SER A 8 3.49 -16.34 5.65
CA SER A 8 4.41 -16.81 6.68
C SER A 8 5.87 -16.55 6.31
N GLY A 9 6.69 -16.21 7.31
CA GLY A 9 8.16 -16.21 7.23
C GLY A 9 8.76 -17.62 7.31
N GLU A 10 7.99 -18.65 6.95
CA GLU A 10 8.45 -20.04 6.94
C GLU A 10 9.48 -20.21 5.83
N THR A 11 10.69 -20.59 6.24
CA THR A 11 11.75 -21.05 5.35
C THR A 11 11.59 -22.56 5.12
N ASP A 12 11.94 -23.05 3.93
CA ASP A 12 11.92 -24.48 3.56
C ASP A 12 10.52 -25.08 3.33
N VAL A 13 9.71 -24.38 2.53
CA VAL A 13 8.41 -24.88 2.05
C VAL A 13 8.57 -25.61 0.71
N PRO A 14 7.86 -26.73 0.46
CA PRO A 14 7.90 -27.44 -0.82
C PRO A 14 7.51 -26.55 -2.01
N ASP A 15 8.05 -26.80 -3.20
CA ASP A 15 7.70 -26.08 -4.45
C ASP A 15 6.32 -26.52 -4.98
N GLU A 16 5.27 -26.02 -4.34
CA GLU A 16 3.88 -26.33 -4.70
C GLU A 16 3.03 -25.05 -4.68
N THR A 17 2.06 -24.97 -5.59
CA THR A 17 1.13 -23.84 -5.61
C THR A 17 0.21 -23.87 -4.39
N ARG A 18 0.25 -22.82 -3.57
CA ARG A 18 -0.61 -22.66 -2.38
C ARG A 18 -1.54 -21.46 -2.53
N VAL A 19 -2.68 -21.56 -1.87
CA VAL A 19 -3.66 -20.48 -1.78
C VAL A 19 -3.98 -20.23 -0.31
N PHE A 20 -3.70 -19.02 0.13
CA PHE A 20 -3.89 -18.57 1.50
C PHE A 20 -5.17 -17.73 1.60
N LYS A 21 -5.86 -17.87 2.72
CA LYS A 21 -7.07 -17.09 3.03
C LYS A 21 -6.72 -15.98 4.03
N GLY A 22 -7.46 -14.88 3.97
CA GLY A 22 -7.25 -13.76 4.90
C GLY A 22 -5.99 -12.94 4.65
N VAL A 23 -5.31 -13.15 3.51
CA VAL A 23 -4.18 -12.33 3.08
C VAL A 23 -4.71 -11.02 2.48
N CYS A 24 -4.08 -9.91 2.87
CA CYS A 24 -4.31 -8.61 2.26
C CYS A 24 -3.47 -8.51 1.00
N GLU A 25 -4.11 -8.36 -0.16
CA GLU A 25 -3.39 -8.18 -1.43
C GLU A 25 -3.12 -6.69 -1.68
N PRO A 26 -1.95 -6.35 -2.23
CA PRO A 26 -1.68 -4.99 -2.64
C PRO A 26 -2.61 -4.60 -3.81
N ILE A 27 -3.08 -3.37 -3.82
CA ILE A 27 -3.84 -2.81 -4.95
C ILE A 27 -2.93 -2.44 -6.12
N SER A 28 -1.62 -2.28 -5.86
CA SER A 28 -0.61 -2.00 -6.88
C SER A 28 0.79 -2.30 -6.35
N VAL A 29 1.71 -2.61 -7.27
CA VAL A 29 3.14 -2.71 -6.99
C VAL A 29 3.87 -1.74 -7.91
N GLN A 30 4.73 -0.90 -7.36
CA GLN A 30 5.60 -0.01 -8.13
C GLN A 30 7.06 -0.40 -7.97
N MET A 31 7.81 -0.26 -9.06
CA MET A 31 9.26 -0.39 -9.09
C MET A 31 9.86 0.98 -9.33
N ARG A 32 10.80 1.41 -8.49
CA ARG A 32 11.43 2.73 -8.57
C ARG A 32 12.95 2.58 -8.49
N ARG A 33 13.65 3.03 -9.53
CA ARG A 33 15.10 3.18 -9.47
C ARG A 33 15.44 4.41 -8.64
N ILE A 34 16.25 4.24 -7.60
CA ILE A 34 16.68 5.33 -6.71
C ILE A 34 18.19 5.64 -6.83
N GLY A 35 18.93 4.79 -7.54
CA GLY A 35 20.36 4.94 -7.83
C GLY A 35 20.80 4.03 -8.98
N GLU A 36 22.09 4.02 -9.31
CA GLU A 36 22.62 3.29 -10.47
C GLU A 36 22.42 1.76 -10.39
N HIS A 37 22.40 1.23 -9.17
CA HIS A 37 22.17 -0.19 -8.88
C HIS A 37 21.14 -0.40 -7.78
N GLU A 38 20.34 0.63 -7.47
CA GLU A 38 19.38 0.60 -6.38
C GLU A 38 17.95 0.66 -6.90
N MET A 39 17.17 -0.36 -6.55
CA MET A 39 15.77 -0.48 -6.88
C MET A 39 14.95 -0.57 -5.59
N LYS A 40 13.93 0.28 -5.49
CA LYS A 40 12.89 0.21 -4.48
C LYS A 40 11.65 -0.46 -5.07
N LEU A 41 11.14 -1.48 -4.37
CA LEU A 41 9.82 -2.04 -4.61
C LEU A 41 8.86 -1.46 -3.60
N ILE A 42 7.68 -1.01 -4.04
CA ILE A 42 6.67 -0.39 -3.21
C ILE A 42 5.35 -1.15 -3.40
N TRP A 43 4.80 -1.68 -2.33
CA TRP A 43 3.48 -2.33 -2.32
C TRP A 43 2.45 -1.37 -1.73
N TRP A 44 1.42 -1.08 -2.50
CA TRP A 44 0.33 -0.18 -2.10
C TRP A 44 -0.84 -0.98 -1.58
N TYR A 45 -1.37 -0.58 -0.43
CA TYR A 45 -2.55 -1.17 0.20
C TYR A 45 -3.60 -0.08 0.46
N VAL A 46 -4.85 -0.50 0.63
CA VAL A 46 -5.96 0.37 1.04
C VAL A 46 -6.67 -0.26 2.24
N ALA A 47 -7.04 0.57 3.21
CA ALA A 47 -7.76 0.14 4.40
C ALA A 47 -8.81 1.18 4.79
N ALA A 48 -9.93 0.72 5.34
CA ALA A 48 -10.87 1.58 6.05
C ALA A 48 -10.38 1.72 7.50
N VAL A 49 -10.21 2.96 7.95
CA VAL A 49 -9.62 3.30 9.24
C VAL A 49 -10.54 4.23 10.01
N ASN A 50 -10.48 4.18 11.35
CA ASN A 50 -11.21 5.10 12.21
C ASN A 50 -10.25 6.18 12.69
N GLU A 51 -10.41 7.39 12.17
CA GLU A 51 -9.54 8.55 12.44
C GLU A 51 -9.53 8.97 13.91
N ASN A 52 -10.58 8.61 14.68
CA ASN A 52 -10.66 8.90 16.12
C ASN A 52 -9.85 7.93 16.99
N LYS A 53 -9.31 6.86 16.40
CA LYS A 53 -8.42 5.94 17.12
C LYS A 53 -6.98 6.36 16.89
N THR A 54 -6.19 6.36 17.96
CA THR A 54 -4.74 6.57 17.86
C THR A 54 -4.16 5.53 16.93
N VAL A 55 -3.54 6.00 15.85
CA VAL A 55 -2.76 5.14 14.96
C VAL A 55 -1.42 4.88 15.65
N GLY A 56 -1.07 3.60 15.83
CA GLY A 56 0.25 3.23 16.33
C GLY A 56 1.33 3.59 15.32
N LYS A 57 2.57 3.79 15.78
CA LYS A 57 3.71 3.92 14.86
C LYS A 57 3.91 2.59 14.12
N CYS A 58 4.03 2.66 12.79
CA CYS A 58 4.38 1.48 11.99
C CYS A 58 5.90 1.25 12.01
N GLU A 59 6.68 2.31 11.87
CA GLU A 59 8.15 2.32 11.91
C GLU A 59 8.57 3.56 12.70
N ASN A 60 9.75 3.53 13.33
CA ASN A 60 10.16 4.60 14.26
C ASN A 60 10.48 5.92 13.54
N GLU A 61 10.86 5.82 12.27
CA GLU A 61 11.28 6.91 11.40
C GLU A 61 10.11 7.62 10.70
N PHE A 62 8.88 7.12 10.87
CA PHE A 62 7.71 7.61 10.16
C PHE A 62 6.58 7.98 11.13
N GLU A 63 5.96 9.13 10.88
CA GLU A 63 4.75 9.58 11.57
C GLU A 63 3.53 9.41 10.66
N VAL A 64 2.36 9.23 11.26
CA VAL A 64 1.09 9.14 10.55
C VAL A 64 0.33 10.44 10.72
N GLU A 65 -0.04 11.04 9.61
CA GLU A 65 -0.86 12.26 9.55
C GLU A 65 -2.07 12.06 8.65
N TRP A 66 -3.16 12.75 9.00
CA TRP A 66 -4.41 12.73 8.24
C TRP A 66 -4.49 13.96 7.35
N TYR A 67 -4.80 13.75 6.08
CA TYR A 67 -4.89 14.81 5.09
C TYR A 67 -6.14 14.65 4.24
N GLY A 68 -6.65 15.78 3.73
CA GLY A 68 -7.69 15.78 2.70
C GLY A 68 -7.17 15.21 1.37
N TYR A 69 -8.10 14.80 0.51
CA TYR A 69 -7.76 14.19 -0.79
C TYR A 69 -6.96 15.10 -1.73
N GLU A 70 -7.25 16.39 -1.74
CA GLU A 70 -6.50 17.34 -2.58
C GLU A 70 -5.12 17.62 -1.98
N GLU A 71 -5.07 17.84 -0.67
CA GLU A 71 -3.84 18.13 0.07
C GLU A 71 -2.81 16.98 -0.04
N VAL A 72 -3.26 15.73 0.06
CA VAL A 72 -2.34 14.58 -0.04
C VAL A 72 -1.68 14.49 -1.41
N LEU A 73 -2.38 14.86 -2.48
CA LEU A 73 -1.83 14.85 -3.84
C LEU A 73 -0.74 15.91 -4.01
N GLU A 74 -0.85 17.04 -3.31
CA GLU A 74 0.20 18.07 -3.30
C GLU A 74 1.42 17.64 -2.49
N LYS A 75 1.21 16.92 -1.37
CA LYS A 75 2.28 16.44 -0.48
C LYS A 75 3.13 15.32 -1.04
N LEU A 76 2.53 14.39 -1.80
CA LEU A 76 3.28 13.28 -2.40
C LEU A 76 4.37 13.81 -3.32
N THR A 77 5.61 13.33 -3.19
CA THR A 77 6.74 13.86 -3.96
C THR A 77 6.79 13.33 -5.39
N PHE A 78 6.47 12.04 -5.58
CA PHE A 78 6.66 11.38 -6.86
C PHE A 78 5.36 11.35 -7.67
N GLN A 79 5.46 11.69 -8.95
CA GLN A 79 4.32 11.75 -9.87
C GLN A 79 3.55 10.42 -9.93
N ASN A 80 4.24 9.28 -9.99
CA ASN A 80 3.59 7.97 -10.04
C ASN A 80 2.80 7.64 -8.76
N ASP A 81 3.21 8.18 -7.61
CA ASP A 81 2.48 8.02 -6.34
C ASP A 81 1.20 8.87 -6.39
N ARG A 82 1.31 10.13 -6.84
CA ARG A 82 0.16 11.02 -7.06
C ARG A 82 -0.88 10.40 -7.99
N GLU A 83 -0.45 9.85 -9.11
CA GLU A 83 -1.35 9.24 -10.08
C GLU A 83 -2.07 8.00 -9.54
N LEU A 84 -1.37 7.18 -8.75
CA LEU A 84 -1.98 6.02 -8.09
C LEU A 84 -3.03 6.46 -7.08
N VAL A 85 -2.69 7.40 -6.19
CA VAL A 85 -3.60 7.89 -5.17
C VAL A 85 -4.78 8.64 -5.79
N ALA A 86 -4.56 9.45 -6.83
CA ALA A 86 -5.64 10.15 -7.54
C ALA A 86 -6.64 9.17 -8.17
N ARG A 87 -6.17 8.05 -8.75
CA ARG A 87 -7.08 7.01 -9.26
C ARG A 87 -7.87 6.34 -8.14
N ALA A 88 -7.24 6.06 -7.01
CA ALA A 88 -7.92 5.47 -5.85
C ALA A 88 -8.99 6.42 -5.28
N VAL A 89 -8.66 7.71 -5.11
CA VAL A 89 -9.60 8.76 -4.69
C VAL A 89 -10.79 8.86 -5.64
N LYS A 90 -10.52 8.95 -6.95
CA LYS A 90 -11.57 9.02 -7.97
C LYS A 90 -12.51 7.81 -7.91
N LEU A 91 -11.96 6.62 -7.66
CA LEU A 91 -12.75 5.41 -7.49
C LEU A 91 -13.67 5.55 -6.28
N VAL A 92 -13.16 5.94 -5.12
CA VAL A 92 -13.96 6.13 -3.90
C VAL A 92 -15.10 7.12 -4.13
N GLN A 93 -14.79 8.31 -4.68
CA GLN A 93 -15.79 9.34 -4.97
C GLN A 93 -16.87 8.89 -5.95
N SER A 94 -16.55 7.98 -6.88
CA SER A 94 -17.54 7.45 -7.83
C SER A 94 -18.54 6.47 -7.22
N TYR A 95 -18.18 5.81 -6.11
CA TYR A 95 -19.02 4.82 -5.42
C TYR A 95 -19.66 5.36 -4.14
N TYR A 96 -19.08 6.41 -3.53
CA TYR A 96 -19.55 7.04 -2.30
C TYR A 96 -19.61 8.57 -2.51
N PRO A 97 -20.67 9.08 -3.16
CA PRO A 97 -20.85 10.50 -3.41
C PRO A 97 -21.14 11.31 -2.14
#